data_AF-A0A5J4QIM9-F1
#
_entry.id   AF-A0A5J4QIM9-F1
#
_cell.length_a   1.000
_cell.length_b   1.000
_cell.length_c   1.000
_cell.angle_alpha   90.00
_cell.angle_beta   90.00
_cell.angle_gamma   90.00
#
_symmetry.space_group_name_H-M   'P 1'
#
loop_
_entity.id
_entity.type
_entity.pdbx_description
1 polymer ?
#
loop_
_entity_poly.entity_id
_entity_poly.type
_entity_poly.pdbx_seq_one_letter_code
_entity_poly.pdbx_strand_id
1 'polypeptide(L)' 'MTDKQKANNHIKSKTRVRVEHIFGFIEQNMHDFYIRSIGIKRASSIIGLINLVYNMCRSEQIARLQLLPIR' A
#
# COMPACT_ATOMS: atom_id res chain seq x y z
N MET A 1 19.33 22.97 1.76
CA MET A 1 17.92 22.80 2.20
C MET A 1 17.73 23.51 3.51
N THR A 2 16.78 24.45 3.58
CA THR A 2 16.42 25.14 4.82
C THR A 2 15.83 24.15 5.83
N ASP A 3 16.04 24.35 7.13
CA ASP A 3 15.53 23.41 8.15
C ASP A 3 14.01 23.30 8.14
N LYS A 4 13.31 24.38 7.79
CA LYS A 4 11.86 24.38 7.52
C LYS A 4 11.47 23.45 6.36
N GLN A 5 12.29 23.37 5.31
CA GLN A 5 12.06 22.45 4.20
C GLN A 5 12.30 21.00 4.62
N LYS A 6 13.33 20.73 5.43
CA LYS A 6 13.60 19.38 5.97
C LYS A 6 12.45 18.90 6.86
N ALA A 7 11.94 19.74 7.75
CA ALA A 7 10.80 19.42 8.60
C ALA A 7 9.54 19.09 7.77
N ASN A 8 9.24 19.89 6.74
CA ASN A 8 8.14 19.62 5.83
C ASN A 8 8.32 18.32 5.04
N ASN A 9 9.54 18.04 4.57
CA ASN A 9 9.85 16.81 3.84
C ASN A 9 9.71 15.57 4.72
N HIS A 10 10.08 15.65 6.01
CA HIS A 10 9.91 14.58 6.97
C HIS A 10 8.43 14.22 7.21
N ILE A 11 7.56 15.22 7.32
CA ILE A 11 6.12 14.99 7.45
C ILE A 11 5.58 14.31 6.18
N LYS A 12 5.96 14.80 5.00
CA LYS A 12 5.55 14.24 3.72
C LYS A 12 6.05 12.80 3.54
N SER A 13 7.31 12.52 3.86
CA SER A 13 7.89 11.18 3.70
C SER A 13 7.28 10.16 4.65
N LYS A 14 6.92 10.56 5.88
CA LYS A 14 6.22 9.70 6.85
C LYS A 14 4.87 9.20 6.33
N THR A 15 4.15 10.02 5.57
CA THR A 15 2.90 9.61 4.92
C THR A 15 3.18 8.80 3.66
N ARG A 16 4.13 9.26 2.83
CA ARG A 16 4.45 8.64 1.55
C ARG A 16 4.94 7.20 1.68
N VAL A 17 5.78 6.91 2.67
CA VAL A 17 6.33 5.55 2.90
C VAL A 17 5.23 4.50 3.11
N ARG A 18 4.10 4.88 3.73
CA ARG A 18 2.97 3.97 3.94
C ARG A 18 2.27 3.60 2.63
N VAL A 19 2.17 4.58 1.74
CA VAL A 19 1.55 4.42 0.42
C VAL A 19 2.48 3.69 -0.53
N GLU A 20 3.75 4.08 -0.59
CA GLU A 20 4.80 3.42 -1.38
C GLU A 20 4.95 1.94 -1.00
N HIS A 21 4.85 1.60 0.29
CA HIS A 21 4.90 0.21 0.74
C HIS A 21 3.78 -0.65 0.13
N ILE A 22 2.55 -0.13 0.08
CA ILE A 22 1.40 -0.83 -0.52
C ILE A 22 1.67 -1.05 -2.02
N PHE A 23 2.09 0.00 -2.72
CA PHE A 23 2.37 -0.08 -4.15
C PHE A 23 3.54 -1.01 -4.47
N GLY A 24 4.62 -0.98 -3.69
CA GLY A 24 5.74 -1.92 -3.84
C GLY A 24 5.34 -3.37 -3.60
N PHE A 25 4.42 -3.64 -2.67
CA PHE A 25 3.88 -4.99 -2.48
C PHE A 25 3.06 -5.44 -3.69
N ILE A 26 2.21 -4.57 -4.23
CA ILE A 26 1.37 -4.85 -5.41
C ILE A 26 2.26 -5.11 -6.64
N GLU A 27 3.26 -4.27 -6.89
CA GLU A 27 4.18 -4.43 -8.02
C GLU A 27 4.96 -5.76 -7.96
N GLN A 28 5.48 -6.09 -6.79
CA GLN A 28 6.28 -7.31 -6.59
C GLN A 28 5.43 -8.59 -6.66
N ASN A 29 4.24 -8.61 -6.05
CA ASN A 29 3.45 -9.84 -5.87
C ASN A 29 2.31 -10.00 -6.89
N MET A 30 1.78 -8.91 -7.45
CA MET A 30 0.64 -8.94 -8.37
C MET A 30 1.05 -8.74 -9.84
N HIS A 31 2.36 -8.64 -10.11
CA HIS A 31 3.00 -8.65 -11.43
C HIS A 31 2.58 -7.52 -12.39
N ASP A 32 1.68 -6.62 -11.97
CA ASP A 32 1.30 -5.46 -12.77
C ASP A 32 0.72 -4.34 -11.91
N PHE A 33 1.14 -3.11 -12.20
CA PHE A 33 0.57 -1.88 -11.62
C PHE A 33 -0.61 -1.36 -12.48
N TYR A 34 -0.72 -1.83 -13.72
CA TYR A 34 -1.64 -1.28 -14.70
C TYR A 34 -2.92 -2.10 -14.81
N ILE A 35 -4.05 -1.43 -14.63
CA ILE A 35 -5.38 -2.02 -14.86
C ILE A 35 -5.77 -1.75 -16.32
N ARG A 36 -5.67 -2.78 -17.17
CA ARG A 36 -6.05 -2.73 -18.60
C ARG A 36 -7.55 -2.99 -18.86
N SER A 37 -8.40 -2.91 -17.84
CA SER A 37 -9.82 -3.23 -17.98
C SER A 37 -10.60 -2.13 -18.71
N ILE A 38 -11.52 -2.52 -19.58
CA ILE A 38 -12.41 -1.57 -20.28
C ILE A 38 -13.61 -1.23 -19.39
N GLY A 39 -13.70 0.05 -19.03
CA GLY A 39 -14.81 0.64 -18.29
C GLY A 39 -14.51 0.88 -16.80
N ILE A 40 -14.89 2.07 -16.32
CA ILE A 40 -14.56 2.54 -14.96
C ILE A 40 -15.09 1.61 -13.86
N LYS A 41 -16.30 1.06 -14.02
CA LYS A 41 -16.90 0.14 -13.03
C LYS A 41 -16.05 -1.13 -12.82
N ARG A 42 -15.48 -1.68 -13.90
CA ARG A 42 -14.59 -2.86 -13.82
C ARG A 42 -13.27 -2.48 -13.17
N ALA A 43 -12.68 -1.35 -13.59
CA ALA A 43 -11.45 -0.85 -12.99
C ALA A 43 -11.59 -0.63 -11.49
N SER A 44 -12.67 0.03 -11.04
CA SER A 44 -12.94 0.24 -9.61
C SER A 44 -13.10 -1.09 -8.85
N SER A 45 -13.75 -2.08 -9.45
CA SER A 45 -13.90 -3.41 -8.84
C SER A 45 -12.55 -4.11 -8.68
N ILE A 46 -11.67 -4.05 -9.70
CA ILE A 46 -10.32 -4.60 -9.65
C ILE A 46 -9.47 -3.89 -8.58
N ILE A 47 -9.52 -2.56 -8.51
CA ILE A 47 -8.85 -1.78 -7.45
C ILE A 47 -9.34 -2.23 -6.06
N GLY A 48 -10.65 -2.43 -5.90
CA GLY A 48 -11.24 -2.94 -4.67
C GLY A 48 -10.70 -4.32 -4.28
N LEU A 49 -10.59 -5.23 -5.24
CA LEU A 49 -10.03 -6.57 -5.02
C LEU A 49 -8.54 -6.53 -4.66
N ILE A 50 -7.75 -5.70 -5.34
CA ILE A 50 -6.32 -5.50 -5.03
C ILE A 50 -6.15 -5.02 -3.59
N ASN A 51 -6.93 -4.02 -3.17
CA ASN A 51 -6.90 -3.51 -1.80
C ASN A 51 -7.30 -4.57 -0.77
N LEU A 52 -8.32 -5.38 -1.09
CA LEU A 52 -8.75 -6.46 -0.22
C LEU A 52 -7.65 -7.52 -0.04
N VAL A 53 -7.02 -7.95 -1.13
CA VAL A 53 -5.91 -8.92 -1.09
C VAL A 53 -4.73 -8.37 -0.31
N TYR A 54 -4.36 -7.10 -0.53
CA TYR A 54 -3.32 -6.44 0.26
C TYR A 54 -3.62 -6.49 1.76
N ASN A 55 -4.86 -6.16 2.17
CA ASN A 55 -5.26 -6.19 3.57
C ASN A 55 -5.18 -7.60 4.18
N MET A 56 -5.58 -8.63 3.43
CA MET A 56 -5.49 -10.03 3.88
C MET A 56 -4.03 -10.47 4.04
N CYS A 57 -3.18 -10.24 3.04
CA CYS A 57 -1.74 -10.54 3.13
C CYS A 57 -1.07 -9.78 4.27
N ARG A 58 -1.44 -8.51 4.48
CA ARG A 58 -0.90 -7.70 5.58
C ARG A 58 -1.31 -8.25 6.94
N SER A 59 -2.55 -8.71 7.08
CA SER A 59 -3.05 -9.32 8.32
C SER A 59 -2.35 -10.64 8.63
N GLU A 60 -2.13 -11.49 7.61
CA GLU A 60 -1.35 -12.73 7.76
C GLU A 60 0.08 -12.45 8.21
N GLN A 61 0.76 -11.47 7.59
CA GLN A 61 2.12 -11.11 7.99
C GLN A 61 2.19 -10.61 9.43
N ILE A 62 1.23 -9.80 9.86
CA ILE A 62 1.16 -9.30 11.24
C ILE A 62 0.96 -10.46 12.22
N ALA A 63 0.09 -11.42 11.90
CA ALA A 63 -0.14 -12.61 12.71
C ALA A 63 1.10 -13.52 12.75
N ARG A 64 1.71 -13.80 11.60
CA ARG A 64 2.92 -14.62 11.47
C ARG A 64 4.09 -14.04 12.27
N LEU A 65 4.29 -12.73 12.18
CA LEU A 65 5.40 -12.02 12.84
C LEU A 65 5.05 -11.59 14.28
N GLN A 66 3.85 -11.88 14.76
CA GLN A 66 3.35 -11.49 16.09
C GLN A 66 3.58 -10.00 16.40
N LEU A 67 3.45 -9.14 15.39
CA LEU A 67 3.73 -7.70 15.52
C LEU A 67 2.67 -6.96 16.35
N LEU A 68 1.53 -7.60 16.60
CA LEU A 68 0.52 -7.16 17.54
C LEU A 68 0.28 -8.29 18.55
N PRO A 69 0.11 -7.98 19.85
CA PRO A 69 -0.30 -8.98 20.82
C PRO A 69 -1.68 -9.51 20.41
N ILE A 70 -1.74 -10.82 20.16
CA ILE A 70 -3.00 -11.52 19.94
C ILE A 70 -3.76 -11.41 21.27
N ARG A 71 -4.92 -10.74 21.25
CA ARG A 71 -5.80 -10.62 22.41
C ARG A 71 -6.55 -11.91 22.64
#